data_AF-A0A7C5C356-F1
#
_entry.id   AF-A0A7C5C356-F1
#
_cell.length_a   1.000
_cell.length_b   1.000
_cell.length_c   1.000
_cell.angle_alpha   90.00
_cell.angle_beta   90.00
_cell.angle_gamma   90.00
#
_symmetry.space_group_name_H-M   'P 1'
#
loop_
_entity.id
_entity.type
_entity.pdbx_description
1 polymer ?
#
loop_
_entity_poly.entity_id
_entity_poly.type
_entity_poly.pdbx_seq_one_letter_code
_entity_poly.pdbx_strand_id
1 'polypeptide(L)' 'MERLKPKFWAIVTFVLALVYFSGPLVSVFIFSLKAKKGTLSFTAYGNVLRDPAFFNSFFFSFKTALAVILLGLLLIIP' A
#
# COMPACT_ATOMS: atom_id res chain seq x y z
N MET A 1 -33.14 -5.08 26.46
CA MET A 1 -33.07 -5.57 25.07
C MET A 1 -31.65 -6.03 24.80
N GLU A 2 -31.30 -7.24 25.23
CA GLU A 2 -29.93 -7.74 25.15
C GLU A 2 -29.83 -8.74 23.99
N ARG A 3 -29.55 -8.24 22.78
CA ARG A 3 -29.29 -9.09 21.60
C ARG A 3 -27.85 -9.58 21.62
N LEU A 4 -27.52 -10.50 22.53
CA LEU A 4 -26.22 -11.17 22.59
C LEU A 4 -26.07 -12.28 21.53
N LYS A 5 -26.24 -11.96 20.23
CA LYS A 5 -25.70 -12.77 19.11
C LYS A 5 -25.45 -11.89 17.87
N PRO A 6 -24.24 -11.29 17.74
CA PRO A 6 -23.58 -11.30 16.43
C PRO A 6 -22.03 -11.39 16.49
N LYS A 7 -21.42 -11.89 17.57
CA LYS A 7 -19.94 -11.98 17.68
C LYS A 7 -19.32 -12.95 16.66
N PHE A 8 -19.95 -14.10 16.42
CA PHE A 8 -19.44 -15.09 15.47
C PHE A 8 -19.40 -14.54 14.04
N TRP A 9 -20.51 -13.97 13.57
CA TRP A 9 -20.58 -13.38 12.23
C TRP A 9 -19.65 -12.18 12.07
N ALA A 10 -19.49 -11.35 13.11
CA ALA A 10 -18.52 -10.26 13.09
C ALA A 10 -17.06 -10.75 12.97
N ILE A 11 -16.70 -11.83 13.66
CA ILE A 11 -15.35 -12.44 13.54
C ILE A 11 -15.16 -13.05 12.16
N VAL A 12 -16.17 -13.77 11.64
CA VAL A 12 -16.11 -14.37 10.31
C VAL A 12 -15.94 -13.30 9.23
N THR A 13 -16.73 -12.23 9.26
CA THR A 13 -16.60 -11.15 8.27
C THR A 13 -15.30 -10.39 8.43
N PHE A 14 -14.81 -10.18 9.65
CA PHE A 14 -13.51 -9.56 9.90
C PHE A 14 -12.36 -10.41 9.34
N VAL A 15 -12.35 -11.72 9.60
CA VAL A 15 -11.30 -12.62 9.09
C VAL A 15 -11.36 -12.69 7.56
N LEU A 16 -12.56 -12.75 6.98
CA LEU A 16 -12.72 -12.72 5.52
C LEU A 16 -12.21 -11.41 4.92
N ALA A 17 -12.57 -10.27 5.50
CA ALA A 17 -12.05 -8.97 5.07
C ALA A 17 -10.53 -8.92 5.21
N LEU A 18 -9.98 -9.38 6.34
CA LEU A 18 -8.54 -9.41 6.57
C LEU A 18 -7.83 -10.22 5.48
N VAL A 19 -8.26 -11.46 5.23
CA VAL A 19 -7.65 -12.31 4.19
C VAL A 19 -7.82 -11.72 2.80
N TYR A 20 -9.00 -11.16 2.50
CA TYR A 20 -9.30 -10.54 1.22
C TYR A 20 -8.42 -9.31 0.94
N PHE A 21 -8.21 -8.45 1.93
CA PHE A 21 -7.36 -7.27 1.80
C PHE A 21 -5.87 -7.60 1.91
N SER A 22 -5.47 -8.45 2.86
CA SER A 22 -4.06 -8.76 3.10
C SER A 22 -3.49 -9.73 2.07
N GLY A 23 -4.31 -10.64 1.52
CA GLY A 23 -3.88 -11.64 0.54
C GLY A 23 -3.16 -11.03 -0.68
N PRO A 24 -3.76 -10.06 -1.37
CA PRO A 24 -3.11 -9.33 -2.45
C PRO A 24 -1.84 -8.60 -2.01
N LEU A 25 -1.85 -7.92 -0.86
CA LEU A 25 -0.69 -7.20 -0.34
C LEU A 25 0.51 -8.13 -0.11
N VAL A 26 0.27 -9.27 0.56
CA VAL A 26 1.29 -10.30 0.79
C VAL A 26 1.77 -10.92 -0.53
N SER A 27 0.85 -11.16 -1.47
CA SER A 27 1.20 -11.72 -2.78
C SER A 27 2.10 -10.77 -3.58
N VAL A 28 1.75 -9.48 -3.65
CA VAL A 28 2.56 -8.45 -4.33
C VAL A 28 3.91 -8.27 -3.63
N PHE A 29 3.95 -8.33 -2.30
CA PHE A 29 5.21 -8.26 -1.54
C PHE A 29 6.11 -9.48 -1.81
N ILE A 30 5.56 -10.69 -1.85
CA ILE A 30 6.34 -11.88 -2.20
C ILE A 30 6.79 -11.81 -3.66
N PHE A 31 5.94 -11.31 -4.56
CA PHE A 31 6.26 -11.14 -5.97
C PHE A 31 7.40 -10.13 -6.17
N SER A 32 7.41 -9.00 -5.45
CA SER A 32 8.50 -8.01 -5.53
C SER A 32 9.85 -8.60 -5.10
N LEU A 33 9.85 -9.55 -4.16
CA LEU A 33 11.06 -10.26 -3.73
C LEU A 33 11.50 -11.37 -4.70
N LYS A 34 10.59 -11.88 -5.54
CA LYS A 34 10.87 -12.94 -6.52
C LYS A 34 11.40 -12.38 -7.85
N ALA A 35 12.20 -11.32 -7.80
CA ALA A 35 12.89 -10.76 -8.96
C ALA A 35 13.80 -11.79 -9.67
N LYS A 36 14.31 -12.77 -8.92
CA LYS A 36 15.06 -13.92 -9.42
C LYS A 36 14.23 -15.19 -9.23
N LYS A 37 14.17 -16.03 -10.28
CA LYS A 37 13.40 -17.29 -10.23
C LYS A 37 13.95 -18.19 -9.12
N GLY A 38 13.06 -18.66 -8.25
CA GLY A 38 13.41 -19.62 -7.19
C GLY A 38 14.10 -19.04 -5.95
N THR A 39 14.31 -17.71 -5.85
CA THR A 39 14.93 -17.10 -4.66
C THR A 39 14.19 -15.85 -4.22
N LEU A 40 14.06 -15.66 -2.90
CA LEU A 40 13.64 -14.38 -2.33
C LEU A 40 14.86 -13.46 -2.28
N SER A 41 14.77 -12.31 -2.96
CA SER A 41 15.89 -11.39 -3.11
C SER A 41 15.40 -9.94 -3.21
N PHE A 42 16.22 -9.01 -2.73
CA PHE A 42 15.94 -7.58 -2.86
C PHE A 42 16.42 -6.99 -4.21
N THR A 43 16.69 -7.83 -5.21
CA THR A 43 17.24 -7.38 -6.50
C THR A 43 16.31 -6.42 -7.23
N ALA A 44 14.99 -6.62 -7.21
CA ALA A 44 14.04 -5.67 -7.82
C ALA A 44 14.17 -4.25 -7.23
N TYR A 45 14.26 -4.14 -5.91
CA TYR A 45 14.46 -2.85 -5.24
C TYR A 45 15.78 -2.20 -5.66
N GLY A 46 16.86 -2.98 -5.71
CA GLY A 46 18.16 -2.50 -6.17
C GLY A 46 18.17 -2.02 -7.63
N ASN A 47 17.32 -2.59 -8.48
CA ASN A 47 17.16 -2.17 -9.87
C ASN A 47 16.40 -0.85 -9.96
N VAL A 48 15.27 -0.73 -9.25
CA VAL A 48 14.44 0.49 -9.22
C VAL A 48 15.23 1.68 -8.65
N LEU A 49 15.98 1.48 -7.58
CA LEU A 49 16.79 2.54 -6.95
C LEU A 49 18.01 2.97 -7.78
N ARG A 50 18.34 2.24 -8.84
CA ARG A 50 19.39 2.63 -9.79
C ARG A 50 18.83 3.31 -11.05
N ASP A 51 17.51 3.28 -11.22
CA ASP A 51 16.85 3.84 -12.40
C ASP A 51 16.59 5.35 -12.20
N PRO A 52 17.20 6.24 -13.00
CA PRO A 52 16.93 7.68 -12.92
C PRO A 52 15.49 8.05 -13.26
N ALA A 53 14.82 7.28 -14.12
CA ALA A 53 13.44 7.54 -14.50
C ALA A 53 12.48 7.35 -13.32
N PHE A 54 12.77 6.38 -12.44
CA PHE A 54 12.02 6.18 -11.21
C PHE A 54 12.05 7.43 -10.32
N PHE A 55 13.24 8.01 -10.10
CA PHE A 55 13.36 9.22 -9.28
C PHE A 55 12.66 10.42 -9.90
N ASN A 56 12.76 10.61 -11.21
CA ASN A 56 12.07 11.70 -11.89
C ASN A 56 10.56 11.64 -11.68
N SER A 57 9.96 10.47 -11.90
CA SER A 57 8.53 10.25 -11.70
C SER A 57 8.14 10.36 -10.22
N PHE A 58 8.93 9.78 -9.32
CA PHE A 58 8.68 9.82 -7.88
C PHE A 58 8.69 11.26 -7.35
N PHE A 59 9.72 12.05 -7.68
CA PHE A 59 9.80 13.45 -7.25
C PHE A 59 8.74 14.34 -7.91
N PHE A 60 8.35 14.04 -9.14
CA PHE A 60 7.21 14.72 -9.77
C PHE A 60 5.92 14.51 -8.96
N SER A 61 5.58 13.26 -8.65
CA SER A 61 4.40 12.95 -7.83
C SER A 61 4.51 13.53 -6.42
N PHE A 62 5.67 13.43 -5.78
CA PHE A 62 5.91 13.96 -4.44
C PHE A 62 5.71 15.49 -4.38
N LYS A 63 6.34 16.23 -5.31
CA LYS A 63 6.18 17.69 -5.39
C LYS A 63 4.73 18.09 -5.68
N THR A 64 4.07 17.38 -6.59
CA THR A 64 2.67 17.63 -6.94
C THR A 64 1.75 17.40 -5.73
N ALA A 65 1.93 16.29 -5.01
CA ALA A 65 1.15 15.99 -3.81
C ALA A 65 1.35 17.06 -2.73
N LEU A 66 2.59 17.47 -2.49
CA LEU A 66 2.90 18.54 -1.53
C LEU A 66 2.24 19.86 -1.92
N ALA A 67 2.32 20.25 -3.20
CA ALA A 67 1.70 21.47 -3.70
C ALA A 67 0.18 21.45 -3.49
N VAL A 68 -0.50 20.34 -3.80
CA VAL A 68 -1.94 20.19 -3.60
C VAL A 68 -2.31 20.24 -2.11
N ILE A 69 -1.54 19.60 -1.23
CA ILE A 69 -1.77 19.67 0.23
C ILE A 69 -1.66 21.12 0.71
N LEU A 70 -0.61 21.84 0.33
CA LEU A 70 -0.40 23.23 0.75
C LEU A 70 -1.50 24.15 0.22
N LEU A 71 -1.90 23.99 -1.05
CA LEU A 71 -3.03 24.72 -1.63
C LEU A 71 -4.33 24.40 -0.89
N GLY A 72 -4.59 23.13 -0.59
CA GLY A 72 -5.75 22.70 0.19
C GLY A 72 -5.77 23.33 1.58
N LEU A 73 -4.63 23.34 2.28
CA LEU A 73 -4.50 23.97 3.59
C LEU A 73 -4.73 25.49 3.52
N LEU A 74 -4.15 26.18 2.53
CA LEU A 74 -4.32 27.62 2.33
C LEU A 74 -5.77 28.00 2.01
N LEU A 75 -6.52 27.11 1.33
CA LEU A 75 -7.93 27.34 1.03
C LEU A 75 -8.86 27.00 2.20
N ILE A 76 -8.53 25.99 3.01
CA ILE A 76 -9.36 25.51 4.12
C ILE A 76 -9.17 26.35 5.38
N ILE A 77 -7.94 26.82 5.64
CA ILE A 77 -7.61 27.68 6.77
C ILE A 77 -7.64 29.12 6.24
N PRO A 78 -8.75 29.87 6.43
CA PRO A 78 -8.82 31.27 6.03
C PRO A 78 -7.85 32.15 6.84
#